data_AF-A0A349YLE4-F1
#
_entry.id   AF-A0A349YLE4-F1
#
_cell.length_a   1.000
_cell.length_b   1.000
_cell.length_c   1.000
_cell.angle_alpha   90.00
_cell.angle_beta   90.00
_cell.angle_gamma   90.00
#
_symmetry.space_group_name_H-M   'P 1'
#
loop_
_entity.id
_entity.type
_entity.pdbx_description
1 polymer ?
#
loop_
_entity_poly.entity_id
_entity_poly.type
_entity_poly.pdbx_seq_one_letter_code
_entity_poly.pdbx_strand_id
1 'polypeptide(L)'
;VGKRGKKFKVLYFSRTKEAFKKYEATRTDDSEMLFVNSENRPATAGNIYEWIKKWGEELTELTGKDYTRLSPHSWRHCYVNNMLDGSHYLCKEMNLRAVPLEKIKTLV
;
A
#
# COMPACT_ATOMS: atom_id res chain seq x y z
N VAL A 1 -10.38 4.74 -11.50
CA VAL A 1 -10.97 6.02 -11.99
C VAL A 1 -11.24 6.91 -10.80
N GLY A 2 -10.72 8.13 -10.80
CA GLY A 2 -10.89 9.10 -9.71
C GLY A 2 -12.19 9.89 -9.80
N LYS A 3 -12.39 10.82 -8.85
CA LYS A 3 -13.54 11.73 -8.81
C LYS A 3 -13.73 12.40 -10.18
N ARG A 4 -14.98 12.42 -10.67
CA ARG A 4 -15.37 12.97 -11.99
C ARG A 4 -14.70 12.28 -13.19
N GLY A 5 -14.48 10.97 -13.13
CA GLY A 5 -13.93 10.23 -14.28
C GLY A 5 -12.44 10.43 -14.52
N LYS A 6 -11.73 11.13 -13.64
CA LYS A 6 -10.29 11.41 -13.81
C LYS A 6 -9.51 10.10 -13.89
N LYS A 7 -8.81 9.90 -15.01
CA LYS A 7 -7.84 8.82 -15.15
C LYS A 7 -6.49 9.36 -14.69
N PHE A 8 -5.87 8.67 -13.74
CA PHE A 8 -4.52 8.96 -13.28
C PHE A 8 -3.65 7.75 -13.57
N LYS A 9 -2.40 8.00 -13.97
CA LYS A 9 -1.41 6.93 -14.15
C LYS A 9 -0.83 6.62 -12.78
N VAL A 10 -1.15 5.44 -12.26
CA VAL A 10 -0.51 4.91 -11.05
C VAL A 10 0.86 4.34 -11.39
N LEU A 11 1.83 4.57 -10.50
CA LEU A 11 3.15 3.97 -10.59
C LEU A 11 3.23 2.77 -9.65
N TYR A 12 3.70 1.65 -10.18
CA TYR A 12 3.96 0.43 -9.41
C TYR A 12 5.46 0.19 -9.34
N PHE A 13 6.03 0.24 -8.13
CA PHE A 13 7.46 0.08 -7.89
C PHE A 13 7.83 -1.39 -7.62
N SER A 14 9.13 -1.65 -7.45
CA SER A 14 9.71 -2.99 -7.25
C SER A 14 8.96 -3.82 -6.20
N ARG A 15 8.79 -3.32 -4.97
CA ARG A 15 8.11 -4.03 -3.89
C ARG A 15 6.63 -4.26 -4.16
N THR A 16 5.96 -3.35 -4.87
CA THR A 16 4.56 -3.57 -5.27
C THR A 16 4.44 -4.70 -6.28
N LYS A 17 5.35 -4.75 -7.26
CA LYS A 17 5.41 -5.85 -8.24
C LYS A 17 5.75 -7.18 -7.57
N GLU A 18 6.68 -7.17 -6.61
CA GLU A 18 7.04 -8.35 -5.82
C GLU A 18 5.85 -8.86 -4.99
N ALA A 19 5.18 -7.97 -4.25
CA ALA A 19 4.01 -8.32 -3.45
C ALA A 19 2.88 -8.86 -4.32
N PHE A 20 2.63 -8.24 -5.49
CA PHE A 20 1.61 -8.72 -6.43
C PHE A 20 1.93 -10.13 -6.93
N LYS A 21 3.18 -10.43 -7.31
CA LYS A 21 3.56 -11.79 -7.73
C LYS A 21 3.32 -12.84 -6.64
N LYS A 22 3.66 -12.52 -5.38
CA LYS A 22 3.41 -13.42 -4.25
C LYS A 22 1.91 -13.64 -4.04
N TYR A 23 1.11 -12.58 -4.13
CA TYR A 23 -0.34 -12.67 -4.01
C TYR A 23 -0.96 -13.46 -5.18
N GLU A 24 -0.60 -13.15 -6.41
CA GLU A 24 -1.08 -13.82 -7.62
C GLU A 24 -0.80 -15.33 -7.58
N ALA A 25 0.37 -15.74 -7.10
CA ALA A 25 0.72 -17.15 -6.92
C ALA A 25 -0.14 -17.88 -5.88
N THR A 26 -0.84 -17.17 -4.98
CA THR A 26 -1.76 -17.76 -4.00
C THR A 26 -3.21 -17.81 -4.48
N ARG A 27 -3.53 -17.19 -5.63
CA ARG A 27 -4.89 -17.16 -6.14
C ARG A 27 -5.27 -18.49 -6.76
N THR A 28 -6.44 -18.98 -6.38
CA THR A 28 -7.06 -20.19 -6.93
C THR A 28 -8.43 -19.91 -7.52
N ASP A 29 -8.80 -18.63 -7.63
CA ASP A 29 -10.10 -18.16 -8.09
C ASP A 29 -10.00 -17.56 -9.50
N ASP A 30 -11.09 -17.63 -10.26
CA ASP A 30 -11.19 -17.06 -11.62
C ASP A 30 -11.77 -15.64 -11.64
N SER A 31 -11.76 -14.91 -10.51
CA SER A 31 -12.36 -13.58 -10.45
C SER A 31 -11.54 -12.55 -11.24
N GLU A 32 -12.23 -11.76 -12.06
CA GLU A 32 -11.63 -10.60 -12.75
C GLU A 32 -11.18 -9.48 -11.79
N MET A 33 -11.65 -9.51 -10.54
CA MET A 33 -11.30 -8.50 -9.56
C MET A 33 -9.91 -8.76 -8.97
N LEU A 34 -9.19 -7.67 -8.68
CA LEU A 34 -7.83 -7.78 -8.14
C LEU A 34 -7.81 -8.44 -6.76
N PHE A 35 -8.76 -8.10 -5.88
CA PHE A 35 -8.86 -8.65 -4.54
C PHE A 35 -10.24 -9.25 -4.31
N VAL A 36 -10.27 -10.47 -3.79
CA VAL A 36 -11.47 -11.17 -3.34
C VAL A 36 -11.43 -11.36 -1.82
N ASN A 37 -12.60 -11.37 -1.18
CA ASN A 37 -12.73 -11.67 0.23
C ASN A 37 -12.77 -13.20 0.47
N SER A 38 -12.87 -13.62 1.74
CA SER A 38 -12.95 -15.03 2.12
C SER A 38 -14.18 -15.78 1.59
N GLU A 39 -15.17 -15.07 1.05
CA GLU A 39 -16.37 -15.62 0.41
C GLU A 39 -16.25 -15.65 -1.13
N ASN A 40 -15.05 -15.42 -1.67
CA ASN A 40 -14.79 -15.27 -3.12
C ASN A 40 -15.60 -14.14 -3.79
N ARG A 41 -15.97 -13.11 -3.03
CA ARG A 41 -16.64 -11.91 -3.55
C ARG A 41 -15.64 -10.76 -3.70
N PRO A 42 -15.90 -9.79 -4.61
CA PRO A 42 -15.04 -8.61 -4.75
C PRO A 42 -14.84 -7.90 -3.40
N ALA A 43 -13.58 -7.64 -3.03
CA ALA A 43 -13.28 -6.97 -1.79
C ALA A 43 -13.77 -5.51 -1.83
N THR A 44 -14.46 -5.11 -0.76
CA THR A 44 -14.90 -3.72 -0.57
C THR A 44 -13.79 -2.87 0.06
N ALA A 45 -13.97 -1.54 0.03
CA ALA A 45 -13.09 -0.62 0.75
C ALA A 45 -13.06 -0.93 2.27
N GLY A 46 -14.18 -1.39 2.83
CA GLY A 46 -14.26 -1.83 4.23
C GLY A 46 -13.41 -3.07 4.50
N ASN A 47 -13.45 -4.07 3.60
CA ASN A 47 -12.59 -5.26 3.74
C ASN A 47 -11.11 -4.90 3.76
N ILE A 48 -10.66 -4.06 2.82
CA ILE A 48 -9.26 -3.63 2.74
C ILE A 48 -8.84 -2.83 3.98
N TYR A 49 -9.73 -1.98 4.51
CA TYR A 49 -9.47 -1.22 5.72
C TYR A 49 -9.25 -2.13 6.94
N GLU A 50 -10.12 -3.15 7.11
CA GLU A 50 -10.00 -4.12 8.20
C GLU A 50 -8.74 -5.01 8.05
N TRP A 51 -8.37 -5.40 6.83
CA TRP A 51 -7.11 -6.11 6.59
C TRP A 51 -5.89 -5.31 7.06
N ILE A 52 -5.85 -4.01 6.75
CA ILE A 52 -4.73 -3.14 7.15
C ILE A 52 -4.67 -2.94 8.67
N LYS A 53 -5.83 -2.85 9.34
CA LYS A 53 -5.88 -2.84 10.80
C LYS A 53 -5.30 -4.12 11.40
N LYS A 54 -5.73 -5.27 10.88
CA LYS A 54 -5.23 -6.57 11.32
C LYS A 54 -3.72 -6.70 11.13
N TRP A 55 -3.17 -6.20 10.02
CA TRP A 55 -1.71 -6.14 9.84
C TRP A 55 -1.02 -5.31 10.93
N GLY A 56 -1.65 -4.24 11.43
CA GLY A 56 -1.14 -3.48 12.56
C GLY A 56 -1.04 -4.30 13.85
N GLU A 57 -2.05 -5.13 14.12
CA GLU A 57 -2.04 -6.06 15.26
C GLU A 57 -0.94 -7.12 15.09
N GLU A 58 -0.88 -7.78 13.93
CA GLU A 58 0.12 -8.81 13.60
C GLU A 58 1.56 -8.24 13.66
N LEU A 59 1.79 -7.02 13.14
CA LEU A 59 3.09 -6.35 13.23
C LEU A 59 3.46 -5.98 14.67
N THR A 60 2.47 -5.62 15.48
CA THR A 60 2.69 -5.31 16.90
C THR A 60 3.18 -6.54 17.65
N GLU A 61 2.54 -7.69 17.41
CA GLU A 61 2.94 -8.97 17.97
C GLU A 61 4.35 -9.39 17.51
N LEU A 62 4.64 -9.29 16.21
CA LEU A 62 5.92 -9.74 15.64
C LEU A 62 7.13 -8.91 16.05
N THR A 63 6.94 -7.61 16.33
CA THR A 63 8.04 -6.66 16.53
C THR A 63 8.13 -6.07 17.94
N GLY A 64 7.08 -6.24 18.75
CA GLY A 64 6.95 -5.61 20.06
C GLY A 64 6.73 -4.09 20.03
N LYS A 65 6.50 -3.48 18.85
CA LYS A 65 6.24 -2.04 18.71
C LYS A 65 4.77 -1.79 18.42
N ASP A 66 4.20 -0.70 18.94
CA ASP A 66 2.79 -0.37 18.69
C ASP A 66 2.53 0.06 17.24
N TYR A 67 1.85 -0.80 16.49
CA TYR A 67 1.30 -0.55 15.16
C TYR A 67 -0.24 -0.61 15.14
N THR A 68 -0.92 -0.59 16.29
CA THR A 68 -2.40 -0.72 16.35
C THR A 68 -3.16 0.44 15.69
N ARG A 69 -2.48 1.58 15.51
CA ARG A 69 -3.03 2.78 14.82
C ARG A 69 -2.82 2.76 13.30
N LEU A 70 -2.42 1.62 12.75
CA LEU A 70 -2.22 1.44 11.32
C LEU A 70 -3.56 1.46 10.59
N SER A 71 -3.65 2.25 9.52
CA SER A 71 -4.83 2.46 8.70
C SER A 71 -4.40 2.85 7.29
N PRO A 72 -5.28 2.77 6.27
CA PRO A 72 -4.95 3.24 4.92
C PRO A 72 -4.54 4.71 4.87
N HIS A 73 -5.07 5.54 5.77
CA HIS A 73 -4.69 6.95 5.87
C HIS A 73 -3.31 7.13 6.49
N SER A 74 -3.02 6.46 7.62
CA SER A 74 -1.69 6.54 8.24
C SER A 74 -0.61 5.94 7.35
N TRP A 75 -0.88 4.89 6.58
CA TRP A 75 0.05 4.38 5.55
C TRP A 75 0.46 5.45 4.53
N ARG A 76 -0.51 6.22 4.03
CA ARG A 76 -0.22 7.31 3.08
C ARG A 76 0.64 8.39 3.72
N HIS A 77 0.40 8.73 4.98
CA HIS A 77 1.27 9.66 5.73
C HIS A 77 2.67 9.11 5.94
N CYS A 78 2.82 7.83 6.32
CA CYS A 78 4.11 7.19 6.44
C CYS A 78 4.88 7.20 5.10
N TYR A 79 4.22 6.92 3.98
CA TYR A 79 4.85 7.03 2.66
C TYR A 79 5.38 8.44 2.41
N VAL A 80 4.55 9.47 2.61
CA VAL A 80 4.95 10.88 2.39
C VAL A 80 6.11 11.27 3.30
N ASN A 81 6.01 11.00 4.61
CA ASN A 81 7.03 11.35 5.59
C ASN A 81 8.36 10.65 5.31
N ASN A 82 8.33 9.35 5.02
CA ASN A 82 9.55 8.59 4.72
C ASN A 82 10.19 9.02 3.40
N MET A 83 9.41 9.51 2.43
CA MET A 83 9.95 10.09 1.21
C MET A 83 10.57 11.48 1.46
N LEU A 84 9.96 12.28 2.34
CA LEU A 84 10.46 13.60 2.72
C LEU A 84 11.78 13.54 3.51
N ASP A 85 11.95 12.54 4.38
CA ASP A 85 13.18 12.36 5.16
C ASP A 85 14.22 11.47 4.46
N GLY A 86 13.85 10.80 3.38
CA GLY A 86 14.72 9.92 2.60
C GLY A 86 14.88 8.50 3.15
N SER A 87 14.14 8.14 4.21
CA SER A 87 14.17 6.80 4.81
C SER A 87 13.36 5.76 4.02
N HIS A 88 12.51 6.19 3.08
CA HIS A 88 11.70 5.27 2.28
C HIS A 88 12.60 4.39 1.39
N TYR A 89 12.23 3.11 1.22
CA TYR A 89 13.05 2.15 0.46
C TYR A 89 13.32 2.59 -0.99
N LEU A 90 12.39 3.35 -1.59
CA LEU A 90 12.56 3.89 -2.94
C LEU A 90 13.70 4.91 -3.03
N CYS A 91 13.93 5.68 -1.97
CA CYS A 91 15.04 6.61 -1.95
C CYS A 91 16.37 5.86 -2.08
N LYS A 92 16.52 4.74 -1.36
CA LYS A 92 17.68 3.85 -1.52
C LYS A 92 17.78 3.24 -2.91
N GLU A 93 16.68 2.69 -3.42
CA GLU A 93 16.66 1.98 -4.72
C GLU A 93 16.96 2.90 -5.90
N MET A 94 16.48 4.14 -5.85
CA MET A 94 16.64 5.14 -6.92
C MET A 94 17.83 6.08 -6.69
N ASN A 95 18.66 5.82 -5.68
CA ASN A 95 19.78 6.69 -5.26
C ASN A 95 19.35 8.16 -5.03
N LEU A 96 18.21 8.34 -4.36
CA LEU A 96 17.68 9.64 -3.93
C LEU A 96 18.01 9.87 -2.46
N ARG A 97 18.18 11.14 -2.08
CA ARG A 97 18.22 11.57 -0.67
C ARG A 97 16.78 11.73 -0.17
N ALA A 98 16.39 12.95 0.15
CA ALA A 98 15.02 13.35 0.43
C ALA A 98 14.29 13.79 -0.84
N VAL A 99 13.00 13.51 -0.96
CA VAL A 99 12.15 13.97 -2.06
C VAL A 99 11.27 15.12 -1.59
N PRO A 100 11.34 16.32 -2.22
CA PRO A 100 10.49 17.44 -1.84
C PRO A 100 8.98 17.16 -1.99
N LEU A 101 8.17 17.75 -1.11
CA LEU A 101 6.71 17.55 -1.07
C LEU A 101 6.03 17.77 -2.43
N GLU A 102 6.43 18.80 -3.18
CA GLU A 102 5.86 19.12 -4.49
C GLU A 102 6.03 17.99 -5.51
N LYS A 103 7.13 17.23 -5.45
CA LYS A 103 7.33 16.05 -6.28
C LYS A 103 6.48 14.88 -5.78
N ILE A 104 6.39 14.68 -4.47
CA ILE A 104 5.59 13.59 -3.87
C ILE A 104 4.11 13.76 -4.22
N LYS A 105 3.57 14.99 -4.21
CA LYS A 105 2.17 15.28 -4.60
C LYS A 105 1.80 14.84 -6.01
N THR A 106 2.77 14.66 -6.91
CA THR A 106 2.50 14.14 -8.26
C THR A 106 2.35 12.62 -8.30
N LEU A 107 2.66 11.94 -7.19
CA LEU A 107 2.68 10.48 -7.06
C LEU A 107 1.52 9.92 -6.22
N VAL A 108 0.78 10.77 -5.51
CA VAL A 108 -0.25 10.40 -4.51
C VAL A 108 -1.61 10.96 -4.88
#